data_AF-D8UGF6-F1
#
_entry.id   AF-D8UGF6-F1
#
_cell.length_a   1.000
_cell.length_b   1.000
_cell.length_c   1.000
_cell.angle_alpha   90.00
_cell.angle_beta   90.00
_cell.angle_gamma   90.00
#
_symmetry.space_group_name_H-M   'P 1'
#
loop_
_entity.id
_entity.type
_entity.pdbx_description
1 polymer ?
#
loop_
_entity_poly.entity_id
_entity_poly.type
_entity_poly.pdbx_seq_one_letter_code
_entity_poly.pdbx_strand_id
1 'polypeptide(L)'
;MTGPRAVDMCANAGYLDGMKSIRTFNRSCADRNLRKIREMSWRRWYPTPTLLPDGRVLIMGGTQGVGAGTANNPFWEMYDPATSNVTPYAMRPLYLDQATQIYYPFNYVLPEGFLFSFCGRSGWIMDWRSNNWRQEVPKLRGYGNLQFPFTGTSAMLGLYPENNYQVEIMLFGGANERAVSNLSMLANRGANRLALTFNKATGNYTFNGWVNESMTIGRVMPDSVLLPNGRVIILNGAWTGLAGDSASGGDSRANYPLLFAEEYNPNAPLGSRFRRMATTLIARMYHSTAGLTTNGTVIVAGCDRCYRYDVQSGYDFQPSATKADYRVEIYSPPYFFMDELKPLIVNTSSTSMAYQGLFTITYTFPAGWGNNALTRVVLVAPSSTTHSYNTHQRLLGLEIVSNSVGDVNGVAIVRGPPNINIAPPGMYMLFLLNGDVYSRAVWVTLIRPRPGEPGYMT
;
A
#
# COMPACT_ATOMS: atom_id res chain seq x y z
N MET A 1 -12.72 20.95 42.89
CA MET A 1 -11.36 20.59 42.41
C MET A 1 -11.46 19.29 41.64
N THR A 2 -11.68 19.40 40.33
CA THR A 2 -11.78 18.25 39.41
C THR A 2 -10.41 18.05 38.75
N GLY A 3 -9.89 16.83 38.87
CA GLY A 3 -8.53 16.43 38.47
C GLY A 3 -8.26 16.47 36.96
N PRO A 4 -7.00 16.26 36.56
CA PRO A 4 -6.48 16.69 35.27
C PRO A 4 -7.02 15.85 34.12
N ARG A 5 -7.31 16.56 33.02
CA ARG A 5 -7.78 16.05 31.74
C ARG A 5 -6.84 14.97 31.21
N ALA A 6 -7.44 13.87 30.75
CA ALA A 6 -6.75 12.84 29.99
C ALA A 6 -6.03 13.47 28.79
N VAL A 7 -4.80 13.01 28.58
CA VAL A 7 -3.90 13.42 27.50
C VAL A 7 -4.59 13.15 26.15
N ASP A 8 -4.90 14.22 25.42
CA ASP A 8 -5.39 14.17 24.04
C ASP A 8 -4.30 13.56 23.14
N MET A 9 -4.35 12.23 22.96
CA MET A 9 -3.64 11.57 21.86
C MET A 9 -4.47 11.75 20.59
N CYS A 10 -3.81 11.99 19.44
CA CYS A 10 -4.40 12.15 18.10
C CYS A 10 -5.38 11.04 17.63
N ALA A 11 -5.62 10.00 18.42
CA ALA A 11 -6.63 8.97 18.18
C ALA A 11 -8.00 9.26 18.83
N ASN A 12 -8.08 10.12 19.85
CA ASN A 12 -9.34 10.57 20.43
C ASN A 12 -9.71 11.93 19.83
N ALA A 13 -10.20 11.95 18.59
CA ALA A 13 -10.73 13.16 17.97
C ALA A 13 -12.05 13.66 18.61
N GLY A 14 -12.28 13.42 19.90
CA GLY A 14 -13.47 13.86 20.63
C GLY A 14 -14.79 13.22 20.17
N TYR A 15 -14.76 12.12 19.41
CA TYR A 15 -15.95 11.47 18.87
C TYR A 15 -16.31 10.20 19.63
N LEU A 16 -17.53 10.14 20.18
CA LEU A 16 -18.01 9.05 21.04
C LEU A 16 -18.20 7.69 20.32
N ASP A 17 -18.38 7.66 18.99
CA ASP A 17 -18.44 6.41 18.19
C ASP A 17 -17.82 6.59 16.79
N GLY A 18 -16.58 6.10 16.63
CA GLY A 18 -15.89 6.04 15.34
C GLY A 18 -16.20 4.78 14.52
N MET A 19 -16.83 3.76 15.11
CA MET A 19 -16.90 2.42 14.53
C MET A 19 -17.82 2.31 13.32
N LYS A 20 -18.78 3.23 13.16
CA LYS A 20 -19.65 3.32 11.98
C LYS A 20 -19.34 4.52 11.10
N SER A 21 -18.56 5.49 11.57
CA SER A 21 -18.47 6.79 10.93
C SER A 21 -17.64 6.73 9.64
N ILE A 22 -18.21 7.18 8.52
CA ILE A 22 -17.47 7.50 7.30
C ILE A 22 -17.18 9.01 7.34
N ARG A 23 -15.89 9.36 7.20
CA ARG A 23 -15.44 10.76 7.22
C ARG A 23 -14.66 11.08 5.95
N THR A 24 -14.75 12.34 5.51
CA THR A 24 -13.94 12.88 4.42
C THR A 24 -13.05 13.99 4.92
N PHE A 25 -11.88 14.10 4.29
CA PHE A 25 -10.98 15.24 4.40
C PHE A 25 -10.93 15.93 3.04
N ASN A 26 -11.19 17.24 3.02
CA ASN A 26 -11.06 18.06 1.83
C ASN A 26 -9.98 19.11 2.06
N ARG A 27 -8.86 18.98 1.34
CA ARG A 27 -7.71 19.89 1.44
C ARG A 27 -8.03 21.34 1.06
N SER A 28 -9.08 21.57 0.29
CA SER A 28 -9.51 22.90 -0.14
C SER A 28 -10.34 23.63 0.93
N CYS A 29 -10.82 22.92 1.95
CA CYS A 29 -11.51 23.54 3.07
C CYS A 29 -10.49 24.24 3.99
N ALA A 30 -10.75 25.52 4.32
CA ALA A 30 -9.86 26.34 5.13
C ALA A 30 -9.58 25.74 6.52
N ASP A 31 -10.58 25.06 7.09
CA ASP A 31 -10.50 24.48 8.44
C ASP A 31 -9.76 23.14 8.52
N ARG A 32 -9.48 22.50 7.37
CA ARG A 32 -8.76 21.22 7.27
C ARG A 32 -9.29 20.14 8.22
N ASN A 33 -10.59 20.14 8.49
CA ASN A 33 -11.22 19.19 9.40
C ASN A 33 -11.73 17.93 8.70
N LEU A 34 -11.68 16.81 9.43
CA LEU A 34 -12.40 15.59 9.08
C LEU A 34 -13.90 15.78 9.35
N ARG A 35 -14.74 15.57 8.34
CA ARG A 35 -16.19 15.71 8.45
C ARG A 35 -16.86 14.35 8.32
N LYS A 36 -17.74 14.03 9.26
CA LYS A 36 -18.62 12.86 9.14
C LYS A 36 -19.64 13.14 8.04
N ILE A 37 -19.67 12.28 7.05
CA ILE A 37 -20.55 12.39 5.88
C ILE A 37 -21.62 11.31 5.87
N ARG A 38 -21.34 10.16 6.48
CA ARG A 38 -22.26 9.02 6.50
C ARG A 38 -21.91 8.06 7.63
N GLU A 39 -22.82 7.13 7.90
CA GLU A 39 -22.55 5.97 8.72
C GLU A 39 -22.64 4.69 7.90
N MET A 40 -21.76 3.75 8.21
CA MET A 40 -21.89 2.35 7.85
C MET A 40 -23.07 1.72 8.61
N SER A 41 -23.68 0.73 7.99
CA SER A 41 -24.72 -0.13 8.55
C SER A 41 -24.17 -0.97 9.70
N TRP A 42 -22.89 -1.36 9.63
CA TRP A 42 -22.23 -2.21 10.63
C TRP A 42 -21.03 -1.52 11.27
N ARG A 43 -20.78 -1.84 12.55
CA ARG A 43 -19.57 -1.41 13.26
C ARG A 43 -18.35 -2.12 12.67
N ARG A 44 -17.24 -1.39 12.56
CA ARG A 44 -15.96 -1.91 12.09
C ARG A 44 -14.81 -1.34 12.91
N TRP A 45 -13.98 -2.23 13.42
CA TRP A 45 -12.63 -1.95 13.88
C TRP A 45 -11.63 -2.60 12.92
N TYR A 46 -10.69 -1.83 12.37
CA TYR A 46 -9.70 -2.27 11.35
C TYR A 46 -10.27 -2.78 10.01
N PRO A 47 -11.19 -2.03 9.34
CA PRO A 47 -11.60 -2.36 7.98
C PRO A 47 -10.59 -1.89 6.94
N THR A 48 -10.57 -2.54 5.76
CA THR A 48 -9.91 -2.00 4.55
C THR A 48 -10.92 -1.23 3.71
N PRO A 49 -10.76 0.09 3.52
CA PRO A 49 -11.39 0.82 2.43
C PRO A 49 -10.61 0.64 1.12
N THR A 50 -11.32 0.45 0.01
CA THR A 50 -10.74 0.25 -1.33
C THR A 50 -11.50 1.11 -2.34
N LEU A 51 -10.78 2.02 -3.01
CA LEU A 51 -11.32 2.78 -4.14
C LEU A 51 -11.54 1.84 -5.33
N LEU A 52 -12.75 1.83 -5.88
CA LEU A 52 -13.12 1.04 -7.04
C LEU A 52 -13.06 1.87 -8.33
N PRO A 53 -12.95 1.22 -9.50
CA PRO A 53 -12.85 1.90 -10.80
C PRO A 53 -13.94 2.93 -11.10
N ASP A 54 -15.14 2.73 -10.55
CA ASP A 54 -16.28 3.63 -10.76
C ASP A 54 -16.37 4.78 -9.74
N GLY A 55 -15.40 4.89 -8.83
CA GLY A 55 -15.35 5.94 -7.80
C GLY A 55 -16.11 5.60 -6.52
N ARG A 56 -16.76 4.43 -6.43
CA ARG A 56 -17.30 3.92 -5.17
C ARG A 56 -16.18 3.40 -4.27
N VAL A 57 -16.46 3.30 -2.97
CA VAL A 57 -15.51 2.80 -1.96
C VAL A 57 -16.07 1.54 -1.33
N LEU A 58 -15.40 0.41 -1.54
CA LEU A 58 -15.68 -0.84 -0.84
C LEU A 58 -15.01 -0.80 0.54
N ILE A 59 -15.73 -1.22 1.57
CA ILE A 59 -15.27 -1.26 2.97
C ILE A 59 -15.45 -2.69 3.46
N MET A 60 -14.34 -3.41 3.65
CA MET A 60 -14.35 -4.84 3.95
C MET A 60 -13.59 -5.17 5.24
N GLY A 61 -14.10 -6.19 5.94
CA GLY A 61 -13.46 -6.70 7.15
C GLY A 61 -13.71 -5.82 8.37
N GLY A 62 -12.79 -5.96 9.32
CA GLY A 62 -12.89 -5.49 10.67
C GLY A 62 -13.86 -6.30 11.52
N THR A 63 -13.95 -5.92 12.79
CA THR A 63 -14.85 -6.53 13.77
C THR A 63 -15.89 -5.56 14.28
N GLN A 64 -16.97 -6.09 14.85
CA GLN A 64 -18.09 -5.29 15.35
C GLN A 64 -17.86 -4.67 16.74
N GLY A 65 -16.79 -5.07 17.43
CA GLY A 65 -16.37 -4.51 18.72
C GLY A 65 -14.98 -3.87 18.64
N VAL A 66 -14.62 -3.08 19.65
CA VAL A 66 -13.28 -2.49 19.75
C VAL A 66 -12.28 -3.58 20.11
N GLY A 67 -11.14 -3.59 19.42
CA GLY A 67 -10.01 -4.47 19.74
C GLY A 67 -10.12 -5.88 19.14
N ALA A 68 -9.06 -6.65 19.41
CA ALA A 68 -8.83 -7.99 18.90
C ALA A 68 -9.86 -9.01 19.43
N GLY A 69 -10.15 -10.05 18.64
CA GLY A 69 -10.92 -11.21 19.10
C GLY A 69 -12.43 -11.00 19.22
N THR A 70 -12.95 -9.86 18.76
CA THR A 70 -14.38 -9.62 18.64
C THR A 70 -14.94 -10.22 17.34
N ALA A 71 -16.27 -10.37 17.23
CA ALA A 71 -16.88 -11.03 16.07
C ALA A 71 -16.53 -10.32 14.75
N ASN A 72 -16.02 -11.10 13.77
CA ASN A 72 -15.78 -10.61 12.41
C ASN A 72 -17.04 -9.98 11.84
N ASN A 73 -16.88 -8.96 11.01
CA ASN A 73 -18.00 -8.40 10.29
C ASN A 73 -18.43 -9.37 9.17
N PRO A 74 -19.66 -9.92 9.21
CA PRO A 74 -20.13 -10.86 8.20
C PRO A 74 -20.55 -10.16 6.89
N PHE A 75 -20.45 -8.83 6.84
CA PHE A 75 -20.77 -8.02 5.68
C PHE A 75 -19.56 -7.18 5.26
N TRP A 76 -19.46 -6.90 3.96
CA TRP A 76 -18.72 -5.75 3.45
C TRP A 76 -19.74 -4.72 2.96
N GLU A 77 -19.32 -3.46 2.84
CA GLU A 77 -20.22 -2.36 2.49
C GLU A 77 -19.66 -1.53 1.35
N MET A 78 -20.54 -1.05 0.49
CA MET A 78 -20.21 -0.14 -0.60
C MET A 78 -20.69 1.26 -0.25
N TYR A 79 -19.79 2.22 -0.15
CA TYR A 79 -20.13 3.63 -0.09
C TYR A 79 -20.10 4.24 -1.50
N ASP A 80 -21.20 4.87 -1.90
CA ASP A 80 -21.30 5.62 -3.15
C ASP A 80 -21.27 7.13 -2.85
N PRO A 81 -20.16 7.83 -3.18
CA PRO A 81 -20.05 9.27 -2.97
C PRO A 81 -21.05 10.11 -3.77
N ALA A 82 -21.55 9.61 -4.91
CA ALA A 82 -22.46 10.38 -5.76
C ALA A 82 -23.88 10.44 -5.18
N THR A 83 -24.32 9.37 -4.52
CA THR A 83 -25.65 9.27 -3.91
C THR A 83 -25.62 9.36 -2.38
N SER A 84 -24.42 9.39 -1.79
CA SER A 84 -24.18 9.28 -0.35
C SER A 84 -24.79 8.01 0.28
N ASN A 85 -25.02 6.96 -0.52
CA ASN A 85 -25.60 5.70 -0.05
C ASN A 85 -24.52 4.75 0.47
N VAL A 86 -24.93 3.90 1.41
CA VAL A 86 -24.13 2.77 1.89
C VAL A 86 -24.96 1.50 1.71
N THR A 87 -24.43 0.53 0.98
CA THR A 87 -25.11 -0.73 0.68
C THR A 87 -24.32 -1.91 1.25
N PRO A 88 -24.90 -2.74 2.14
CA PRO A 88 -24.24 -3.92 2.67
C PRO A 88 -24.38 -5.14 1.75
N TYR A 89 -23.36 -5.99 1.77
CA TYR A 89 -23.28 -7.24 1.02
C TYR A 89 -22.70 -8.35 1.90
N ALA A 90 -23.22 -9.56 1.78
CA ALA A 90 -22.75 -10.69 2.56
C ALA A 90 -21.32 -11.09 2.14
N MET A 91 -20.45 -11.31 3.13
CA MET A 91 -19.16 -11.96 2.92
C MET A 91 -19.37 -13.45 2.62
N ARG A 92 -18.48 -14.06 1.84
CA ARG A 92 -18.50 -15.52 1.61
C ARG A 92 -18.20 -16.26 2.93
N PRO A 93 -19.06 -17.18 3.40
CA PRO A 93 -18.83 -17.93 4.64
C PRO A 93 -17.47 -18.65 4.66
N LEU A 94 -17.14 -19.35 3.57
CA LEU A 94 -15.86 -20.04 3.47
C LEU A 94 -14.64 -19.11 3.56
N TYR A 95 -14.77 -17.85 3.11
CA TYR A 95 -13.69 -16.88 3.26
C TYR A 95 -13.52 -16.44 4.72
N LEU A 96 -14.63 -16.19 5.43
CA LEU A 96 -14.62 -15.90 6.87
C LEU A 96 -14.01 -17.06 7.68
N ASP A 97 -14.43 -18.28 7.39
CA ASP A 97 -13.96 -19.49 8.09
C ASP A 97 -12.47 -19.71 7.86
N GLN A 98 -11.99 -19.59 6.62
CA GLN A 98 -10.59 -19.83 6.30
C GLN A 98 -9.66 -18.70 6.76
N ALA A 99 -10.11 -17.44 6.70
CA ALA A 99 -9.31 -16.30 7.16
C ALA A 99 -9.21 -16.23 8.68
N THR A 100 -10.20 -16.79 9.41
CA THR A 100 -10.39 -16.75 10.87
C THR A 100 -10.61 -15.35 11.45
N GLN A 101 -9.86 -14.34 10.99
CA GLN A 101 -9.99 -12.93 11.32
C GLN A 101 -9.81 -12.10 10.04
N ILE A 102 -10.66 -11.08 9.83
CA ILE A 102 -10.60 -10.24 8.62
C ILE A 102 -10.21 -8.80 8.97
N TYR A 103 -9.03 -8.59 9.53
CA TYR A 103 -8.49 -7.25 9.78
C TYR A 103 -7.66 -6.77 8.59
N TYR A 104 -7.92 -5.56 8.10
CA TYR A 104 -7.22 -4.97 6.97
C TYR A 104 -6.92 -5.97 5.83
N PRO A 105 -7.93 -6.64 5.23
CA PRO A 105 -7.69 -7.55 4.11
C PRO A 105 -6.95 -6.80 2.98
N PHE A 106 -5.99 -7.48 2.36
CA PHE A 106 -5.22 -6.92 1.24
C PHE A 106 -6.09 -6.96 -0.01
N ASN A 107 -6.61 -5.78 -0.37
CA ASN A 107 -7.57 -5.60 -1.44
C ASN A 107 -6.92 -4.89 -2.63
N TYR A 108 -7.06 -5.48 -3.80
CA TYR A 108 -6.47 -4.98 -5.03
C TYR A 108 -7.46 -5.07 -6.18
N VAL A 109 -7.76 -3.93 -6.81
CA VAL A 109 -8.48 -3.90 -8.08
C VAL A 109 -7.58 -4.43 -9.19
N LEU A 110 -8.04 -5.46 -9.91
CA LEU A 110 -7.30 -6.09 -10.99
C LEU A 110 -7.62 -5.43 -12.35
N PRO A 111 -6.77 -5.57 -13.39
CA PRO A 111 -6.98 -4.99 -14.72
C PRO A 111 -8.33 -5.31 -15.38
N GLU A 112 -8.94 -6.45 -15.05
CA GLU A 112 -10.25 -6.87 -15.56
C GLU A 112 -11.42 -6.34 -14.72
N GLY A 113 -11.13 -5.55 -13.69
CA GLY A 113 -12.13 -4.92 -12.83
C GLY A 113 -12.64 -5.82 -11.70
N PHE A 114 -12.08 -7.02 -11.52
CA PHE A 114 -12.32 -7.84 -10.33
C PHE A 114 -11.49 -7.36 -9.13
N LEU A 115 -11.87 -7.80 -7.93
CA LEU A 115 -11.13 -7.56 -6.71
C LEU A 115 -10.39 -8.82 -6.29
N PHE A 116 -9.07 -8.74 -6.12
CA PHE A 116 -8.32 -9.68 -5.30
C PHE A 116 -8.45 -9.25 -3.84
N SER A 117 -8.88 -10.16 -2.97
CA SER A 117 -8.95 -9.96 -1.52
C SER A 117 -8.18 -11.09 -0.83
N PHE A 118 -7.22 -10.75 0.03
CA PHE A 118 -6.42 -11.74 0.75
C PHE A 118 -6.31 -11.41 2.23
N CYS A 119 -6.54 -12.40 3.08
CA CYS A 119 -6.53 -12.24 4.52
C CYS A 119 -6.11 -13.53 5.25
N GLY A 120 -5.32 -13.37 6.31
CA GLY A 120 -4.58 -14.41 7.01
C GLY A 120 -3.62 -15.13 6.08
N ARG A 121 -4.15 -16.21 5.48
CA ARG A 121 -3.46 -17.08 4.51
C ARG A 121 -4.33 -17.45 3.31
N SER A 122 -5.54 -16.91 3.22
CA SER A 122 -6.53 -17.26 2.21
C SER A 122 -6.95 -16.03 1.43
N GLY A 123 -7.32 -16.24 0.17
CA GLY A 123 -7.81 -15.14 -0.65
C GLY A 123 -8.83 -15.58 -1.68
N TRP A 124 -9.51 -14.60 -2.26
CA TRP A 124 -10.54 -14.79 -3.27
C TRP A 124 -10.43 -13.72 -4.37
N ILE A 125 -10.82 -14.12 -5.57
CA ILE A 125 -11.22 -13.20 -6.63
C ILE A 125 -12.73 -12.97 -6.51
N MET A 126 -13.13 -11.72 -6.37
CA MET A 126 -14.52 -11.30 -6.23
C MET A 126 -14.91 -10.34 -7.36
N ASP A 127 -16.08 -10.55 -7.94
CA ASP A 127 -16.79 -9.49 -8.65
C ASP A 127 -17.63 -8.71 -7.64
N TRP A 128 -17.10 -7.55 -7.25
CA TRP A 128 -17.70 -6.66 -6.27
C TRP A 128 -19.00 -6.01 -6.77
N ARG A 129 -19.26 -5.99 -8.08
CA ARG A 129 -20.49 -5.39 -8.65
C ARG A 129 -21.72 -6.23 -8.33
N SER A 130 -21.54 -7.54 -8.33
CA SER A 130 -22.59 -8.55 -8.15
C SER A 130 -22.50 -9.31 -6.82
N ASN A 131 -21.51 -9.00 -5.99
CA ASN A 131 -21.13 -9.78 -4.80
C ASN A 131 -20.87 -11.26 -5.11
N ASN A 132 -20.32 -11.55 -6.29
CA ASN A 132 -20.00 -12.90 -6.71
C ASN A 132 -18.54 -13.25 -6.34
N TRP A 133 -18.36 -14.21 -5.46
CA TRP A 133 -17.04 -14.70 -5.02
C TRP A 133 -16.58 -15.84 -5.91
N ARG A 134 -15.86 -15.49 -6.96
CA ARG A 134 -15.68 -16.30 -8.18
C ARG A 134 -14.68 -17.42 -8.02
N GLN A 135 -13.52 -17.14 -7.42
CA GLN A 135 -12.39 -18.08 -7.41
C GLN A 135 -11.60 -17.99 -6.12
N GLU A 136 -11.18 -19.12 -5.56
CA GLU A 136 -10.20 -19.14 -4.48
C GLU A 136 -8.81 -18.80 -5.03
N VAL A 137 -8.07 -17.97 -4.29
CA VAL A 137 -6.65 -17.74 -4.50
C VAL A 137 -5.89 -18.87 -3.79
N PRO A 138 -4.76 -19.37 -4.33
CA PRO A 138 -3.96 -20.39 -3.66
C PRO A 138 -3.66 -20.00 -2.22
N LYS A 139 -3.97 -20.90 -1.28
CA LYS A 139 -3.68 -20.68 0.14
C LYS A 139 -2.17 -20.51 0.34
N LEU A 140 -1.78 -19.47 1.05
CA LEU A 140 -0.39 -19.30 1.48
C LEU A 140 -0.07 -20.38 2.53
N ARG A 141 0.91 -21.23 2.21
CA ARG A 141 1.39 -22.28 3.10
C ARG A 141 2.67 -21.81 3.79
N GLY A 142 2.97 -22.40 4.94
CA GLY A 142 4.22 -22.17 5.66
C GLY A 142 4.06 -21.38 6.94
N TYR A 143 5.15 -20.72 7.35
CA TYR A 143 5.37 -20.27 8.72
C TYR A 143 4.59 -19.00 9.10
N GLY A 144 4.40 -18.05 8.17
CA GLY A 144 3.80 -16.75 8.46
C GLY A 144 2.29 -16.68 8.28
N ASN A 145 1.62 -15.94 9.15
CA ASN A 145 0.29 -15.37 8.94
C ASN A 145 0.47 -13.83 8.80
N LEU A 146 -0.34 -13.20 7.96
CA LEU A 146 -0.10 -11.83 7.50
C LEU A 146 -1.03 -10.79 8.10
N GLN A 147 -2.11 -11.21 8.77
CA GLN A 147 -3.06 -10.27 9.34
C GLN A 147 -2.89 -10.14 10.84
N PHE A 148 -3.36 -9.02 11.36
CA PHE A 148 -3.28 -8.70 12.77
C PHE A 148 -3.74 -9.89 13.63
N PRO A 149 -2.99 -10.28 14.69
CA PRO A 149 -1.80 -9.59 15.22
C PRO A 149 -0.46 -10.04 14.60
N PHE A 150 -0.46 -10.96 13.62
CA PHE A 150 0.77 -11.50 13.03
C PHE A 150 1.41 -10.57 12.01
N THR A 151 0.60 -9.76 11.34
CA THR A 151 0.94 -8.55 10.57
C THR A 151 2.19 -8.67 9.69
N GLY A 152 2.00 -9.09 8.46
CA GLY A 152 2.91 -8.83 7.34
C GLY A 152 2.44 -7.61 6.53
N THR A 153 3.05 -7.40 5.37
CA THR A 153 2.63 -6.36 4.40
C THR A 153 2.46 -6.98 3.01
N SER A 154 1.84 -6.22 2.11
CA SER A 154 1.66 -6.59 0.71
C SER A 154 1.88 -5.41 -0.22
N ALA A 155 2.32 -5.71 -1.45
CA ALA A 155 2.31 -4.78 -2.57
C ALA A 155 1.88 -5.50 -3.86
N MET A 156 1.02 -4.86 -4.66
CA MET A 156 0.92 -5.20 -6.09
C MET A 156 2.11 -4.56 -6.81
N LEU A 157 2.88 -5.35 -7.56
CA LEU A 157 4.01 -4.86 -8.33
C LEU A 157 3.53 -3.97 -9.50
N GLY A 158 4.46 -3.20 -10.07
CA GLY A 158 4.15 -2.25 -11.13
C GLY A 158 3.48 -2.91 -12.35
N LEU A 159 2.44 -2.27 -12.86
CA LEU A 159 1.71 -2.71 -14.05
C LEU A 159 2.26 -1.95 -15.27
N TYR A 160 2.77 -2.66 -16.29
CA TYR A 160 3.49 -1.99 -17.37
C TYR A 160 2.96 -2.37 -18.76
N PRO A 161 3.02 -1.46 -19.75
CA PRO A 161 2.53 -1.74 -21.10
C PRO A 161 3.27 -2.89 -21.79
N GLU A 162 4.58 -3.05 -21.56
CA GLU A 162 5.40 -4.08 -22.21
C GLU A 162 5.05 -5.52 -21.82
N ASN A 163 4.36 -5.72 -20.69
CA ASN A 163 3.87 -7.03 -20.24
C ASN A 163 2.34 -7.09 -20.21
N ASN A 164 1.68 -6.18 -20.93
CA ASN A 164 0.22 -6.06 -20.98
C ASN A 164 -0.41 -5.93 -19.57
N TYR A 165 0.24 -5.14 -18.70
CA TYR A 165 -0.20 -4.86 -17.34
C TYR A 165 -0.42 -6.13 -16.50
N GLN A 166 0.47 -7.12 -16.66
CA GLN A 166 0.47 -8.37 -15.90
C GLN A 166 0.50 -8.11 -14.40
N VAL A 167 -0.39 -8.77 -13.65
CA VAL A 167 -0.49 -8.61 -12.20
C VAL A 167 0.41 -9.59 -11.48
N GLU A 168 1.17 -9.06 -10.53
CA GLU A 168 1.94 -9.83 -9.57
C GLU A 168 1.79 -9.22 -8.18
N ILE A 169 1.50 -10.05 -7.19
CA ILE A 169 1.26 -9.64 -5.81
C ILE A 169 2.37 -10.22 -4.93
N MET A 170 2.96 -9.35 -4.11
CA MET A 170 3.93 -9.72 -3.09
C MET A 170 3.30 -9.72 -1.71
N LEU A 171 3.70 -10.69 -0.90
CA LEU A 171 3.44 -10.79 0.53
C LEU A 171 4.78 -10.88 1.27
N PHE A 172 5.03 -9.98 2.22
CA PHE A 172 6.28 -9.91 2.97
C PHE A 172 6.04 -10.09 4.47
N GLY A 173 6.85 -10.95 5.09
CA GLY A 173 6.97 -11.03 6.54
C GLY A 173 5.77 -11.68 7.24
N GLY A 174 5.41 -11.12 8.39
CA GLY A 174 4.40 -11.64 9.30
C GLY A 174 5.00 -12.49 10.42
N ALA A 175 4.16 -13.10 11.23
CA ALA A 175 4.59 -13.92 12.37
C ALA A 175 3.92 -15.29 12.37
N ASN A 176 4.50 -16.21 13.14
CA ASN A 176 3.89 -17.52 13.37
C ASN A 176 2.70 -17.40 14.32
N GLU A 177 1.67 -18.21 14.10
CA GLU A 177 0.48 -18.24 14.97
C GLU A 177 0.80 -18.61 16.42
N ARG A 178 1.85 -19.41 16.66
CA ARG A 178 2.33 -19.75 18.01
C ARG A 178 2.90 -18.55 18.77
N ALA A 179 3.17 -17.43 18.12
CA ALA A 179 3.62 -16.22 18.79
C ALA A 179 2.57 -15.66 19.76
N VAL A 180 1.29 -16.08 19.67
CA VAL A 180 0.26 -15.72 20.66
C VAL A 180 0.60 -16.19 22.07
N SER A 181 1.32 -17.31 22.21
CA SER A 181 1.75 -17.86 23.50
C SER A 181 3.26 -17.74 23.74
N ASN A 182 4.04 -17.36 22.73
CA ASN A 182 5.48 -17.15 22.86
C ASN A 182 5.96 -15.97 21.99
N LEU A 183 6.07 -14.78 22.60
CA LEU A 183 6.50 -13.55 21.90
C LEU A 183 7.98 -13.54 21.50
N SER A 184 8.79 -14.52 21.96
CA SER A 184 10.20 -14.66 21.55
C SER A 184 10.35 -15.36 20.20
N MET A 185 9.25 -15.78 19.57
CA MET A 185 9.31 -16.40 18.26
C MET A 185 9.80 -15.41 17.20
N LEU A 186 10.74 -15.89 16.38
CA LEU A 186 11.22 -15.14 15.24
C LEU A 186 10.10 -14.89 14.24
N ALA A 187 10.07 -13.69 13.69
CA ALA A 187 9.16 -13.32 12.62
C ALA A 187 9.50 -14.09 11.33
N ASN A 188 8.50 -14.20 10.46
CA ASN A 188 8.65 -14.84 9.17
C ASN A 188 9.56 -14.00 8.25
N ARG A 189 10.52 -14.64 7.59
CA ARG A 189 11.35 -14.02 6.55
C ARG A 189 10.80 -14.21 5.14
N GLY A 190 9.71 -14.96 5.00
CA GLY A 190 9.14 -15.28 3.69
C GLY A 190 8.72 -14.04 2.92
N ALA A 191 9.09 -14.02 1.64
CA ALA A 191 8.57 -13.12 0.63
C ALA A 191 7.92 -13.98 -0.46
N ASN A 192 6.62 -13.81 -0.69
CA ASN A 192 5.84 -14.73 -1.51
C ASN A 192 5.25 -13.97 -2.68
N ARG A 193 5.58 -14.39 -3.90
CA ARG A 193 5.13 -13.78 -5.15
C ARG A 193 4.06 -14.64 -5.79
N LEU A 194 2.94 -14.04 -6.16
CA LEU A 194 1.88 -14.69 -6.93
C LEU A 194 1.65 -13.92 -8.22
N ALA A 195 1.82 -14.59 -9.35
CA ALA A 195 1.41 -14.09 -10.65
C ALA A 195 -0.06 -14.49 -10.93
N LEU A 196 -0.84 -13.55 -11.47
CA LEU A 196 -2.25 -13.76 -11.81
C LEU A 196 -2.44 -13.55 -13.32
N THR A 197 -2.71 -14.61 -14.07
CA THR A 197 -2.96 -14.51 -15.52
C THR A 197 -4.44 -14.64 -15.80
N PHE A 198 -5.03 -13.64 -16.45
CA PHE A 198 -6.45 -13.70 -16.81
C PHE A 198 -6.66 -14.47 -18.11
N ASN A 199 -7.52 -15.48 -18.07
CA ASN A 199 -7.95 -16.20 -19.26
C ASN A 199 -9.29 -15.62 -19.74
N LYS A 200 -9.25 -14.89 -20.88
CA LYS A 200 -10.44 -14.27 -21.48
C LYS A 200 -11.51 -15.28 -21.91
N ALA A 201 -11.12 -16.49 -22.33
CA ALA A 201 -12.06 -17.50 -22.79
C ALA A 201 -12.92 -18.07 -21.65
N THR A 202 -12.34 -18.20 -20.45
CA THR A 202 -13.06 -18.71 -19.27
C THR A 202 -13.54 -17.60 -18.34
N GLY A 203 -13.07 -16.36 -18.55
CA GLY A 203 -13.32 -15.22 -17.68
C GLY A 203 -12.68 -15.36 -16.29
N ASN A 204 -11.68 -16.23 -16.13
CA ASN A 204 -11.14 -16.67 -14.85
C ASN A 204 -9.62 -16.45 -14.80
N TYR A 205 -9.09 -16.21 -13.60
CA TYR A 205 -7.64 -16.19 -13.37
C TYR A 205 -7.08 -17.59 -13.23
N THR A 206 -5.86 -17.78 -13.72
CA THR A 206 -4.99 -18.91 -13.42
C THR A 206 -3.85 -18.48 -12.51
N PHE A 207 -3.39 -19.42 -11.69
CA PHE A 207 -2.32 -19.24 -10.73
C PHE A 207 -1.32 -20.38 -10.86
N ASN A 208 -0.03 -20.08 -10.83
CA ASN A 208 1.05 -21.09 -10.80
C ASN A 208 1.53 -21.39 -9.36
N GLY A 209 0.71 -21.05 -8.36
CA GLY A 209 1.07 -21.11 -6.95
C GLY A 209 1.98 -19.97 -6.51
N TRP A 210 2.32 -19.97 -5.22
CA TRP A 210 3.22 -18.99 -4.62
C TRP A 210 4.68 -19.35 -4.90
N VAL A 211 5.43 -18.40 -5.48
CA VAL A 211 6.89 -18.48 -5.57
C VAL A 211 7.46 -17.91 -4.28
N ASN A 212 8.19 -18.75 -3.53
CA ASN A 212 8.73 -18.39 -2.23
C ASN A 212 10.17 -17.87 -2.37
N GLU A 213 10.42 -16.72 -1.75
CA GLU A 213 11.71 -16.09 -1.57
C GLU A 213 11.92 -15.81 -0.06
N SER A 214 13.10 -15.31 0.32
CA SER A 214 13.37 -14.87 1.69
C SER A 214 13.95 -13.46 1.68
N MET A 215 13.38 -12.59 2.51
CA MET A 215 14.03 -11.36 2.96
C MET A 215 15.34 -11.71 3.68
N THR A 216 16.22 -10.73 3.89
CA THR A 216 17.49 -10.95 4.60
C THR A 216 17.26 -11.27 6.08
N ILE A 217 16.14 -10.83 6.64
CA ILE A 217 15.73 -11.11 8.03
C ILE A 217 14.21 -11.26 8.15
N GLY A 218 13.76 -11.95 9.20
CA GLY A 218 12.34 -12.06 9.53
C GLY A 218 11.78 -10.75 10.07
N ARG A 219 10.58 -10.34 9.62
CA ARG A 219 10.00 -9.03 9.95
C ARG A 219 8.50 -9.14 10.23
N VAL A 220 8.07 -8.78 11.44
CA VAL A 220 6.68 -8.57 11.83
C VAL A 220 6.39 -7.06 11.86
N MET A 221 5.20 -6.65 11.43
CA MET A 221 4.83 -5.24 11.20
C MET A 221 5.72 -4.47 10.21
N PRO A 222 6.16 -5.07 9.08
CA PRO A 222 6.80 -4.29 8.02
C PRO A 222 5.85 -3.27 7.40
N ASP A 223 6.37 -2.19 6.83
CA ASP A 223 5.72 -1.46 5.74
C ASP A 223 6.43 -1.80 4.43
N SER A 224 5.69 -1.86 3.32
CA SER A 224 6.26 -1.98 1.97
C SER A 224 5.85 -0.82 1.09
N VAL A 225 6.82 -0.06 0.60
CA VAL A 225 6.61 1.12 -0.26
C VAL A 225 7.11 0.84 -1.67
N LEU A 226 6.21 0.85 -2.64
CA LEU A 226 6.54 0.72 -4.07
C LEU A 226 7.04 2.05 -4.63
N LEU A 227 8.28 2.04 -5.13
CA LEU A 227 8.95 3.21 -5.70
C LEU A 227 8.60 3.39 -7.19
N PRO A 228 8.81 4.59 -7.77
CA PRO A 228 8.55 4.85 -9.19
C PRO A 228 9.27 3.90 -10.17
N ASN A 229 10.45 3.40 -9.80
CA ASN A 229 11.22 2.43 -10.58
C ASN A 229 10.78 0.97 -10.41
N GLY A 230 9.68 0.72 -9.70
CA GLY A 230 9.15 -0.63 -9.50
C GLY A 230 9.82 -1.45 -8.41
N ARG A 231 10.87 -0.92 -7.76
CA ARG A 231 11.47 -1.54 -6.57
C ARG A 231 10.60 -1.30 -5.35
N VAL A 232 10.69 -2.19 -4.37
CA VAL A 232 9.92 -2.08 -3.12
C VAL A 232 10.88 -1.89 -1.95
N ILE A 233 10.68 -0.83 -1.17
CA ILE A 233 11.39 -0.65 0.10
C ILE A 233 10.56 -1.28 1.21
N ILE A 234 11.18 -2.19 1.95
CA ILE A 234 10.63 -2.86 3.11
C ILE A 234 11.34 -2.29 4.33
N LEU A 235 10.60 -1.63 5.22
CA LEU A 235 11.14 -1.02 6.43
C LEU A 235 10.18 -1.24 7.59
N ASN A 236 10.49 -0.67 8.76
CA ASN A 236 9.71 -0.82 9.99
C ASN A 236 9.59 -2.28 10.47
N GLY A 237 8.95 -2.50 11.59
CA GLY A 237 8.76 -3.80 12.18
C GLY A 237 9.90 -4.27 13.07
N ALA A 238 9.74 -5.50 13.52
CA ALA A 238 10.56 -6.12 14.54
C ALA A 238 10.90 -7.57 14.17
N TRP A 239 11.94 -8.11 14.80
CA TRP A 239 12.38 -9.47 14.57
C TRP A 239 11.58 -10.50 15.36
N THR A 240 10.99 -10.13 16.51
CA THR A 240 10.14 -11.03 17.29
C THR A 240 8.86 -10.37 17.76
N GLY A 241 7.87 -11.21 18.09
CA GLY A 241 6.64 -10.79 18.75
C GLY A 241 5.46 -10.56 17.80
N LEU A 242 4.54 -9.70 18.23
CA LEU A 242 3.24 -9.48 17.58
C LEU A 242 2.86 -8.00 17.55
N ALA A 243 1.97 -7.67 16.63
CA ALA A 243 1.27 -6.39 16.60
C ALA A 243 0.27 -6.26 17.78
N GLY A 244 0.07 -5.02 18.22
CA GLY A 244 -0.80 -4.67 19.35
C GLY A 244 -0.07 -4.62 20.69
N ASP A 245 -0.81 -4.22 21.71
CA ASP A 245 -0.43 -4.23 23.12
C ASP A 245 -1.22 -5.29 23.89
N SER A 246 -0.95 -5.44 25.19
CA SER A 246 -1.79 -6.29 26.04
C SER A 246 -3.18 -5.67 26.21
N ALA A 247 -4.24 -6.49 26.25
CA ALA A 247 -5.62 -6.04 26.40
C ALA A 247 -5.89 -5.20 27.66
N SER A 248 -5.03 -5.30 28.68
CA SER A 248 -5.04 -4.49 29.90
C SER A 248 -4.37 -3.10 29.76
N GLY A 249 -3.82 -2.79 28.58
CA GLY A 249 -2.87 -1.70 28.37
C GLY A 249 -1.48 -2.09 28.89
N GLY A 250 -0.49 -2.22 27.99
CA GLY A 250 0.85 -2.67 28.39
C GLY A 250 1.94 -2.34 27.37
N ASP A 251 3.18 -2.72 27.67
CA ASP A 251 4.33 -2.47 26.78
C ASP A 251 4.17 -3.18 25.42
N SER A 252 5.05 -2.84 24.47
CA SER A 252 5.09 -3.49 23.15
C SER A 252 5.08 -5.02 23.27
N ARG A 253 4.30 -5.69 22.41
CA ARG A 253 4.35 -7.16 22.26
C ARG A 253 5.44 -7.61 21.28
N ALA A 254 6.26 -6.69 20.80
CA ALA A 254 7.35 -6.93 19.88
C ALA A 254 8.66 -6.36 20.44
N ASN A 255 9.74 -7.09 20.17
CA ASN A 255 11.11 -6.76 20.57
C ASN A 255 12.06 -6.93 19.38
N TYR A 256 13.28 -6.42 19.53
CA TYR A 256 14.32 -6.46 18.51
C TYR A 256 13.87 -5.74 17.24
N PRO A 257 13.59 -4.41 17.31
CA PRO A 257 13.17 -3.64 16.14
C PRO A 257 14.23 -3.73 15.03
N LEU A 258 13.77 -3.78 13.78
CA LEU A 258 14.68 -3.77 12.64
C LEU A 258 15.03 -2.34 12.25
N LEU A 259 16.23 -1.95 12.64
CA LEU A 259 16.80 -0.61 12.48
C LEU A 259 17.46 -0.39 11.11
N PHE A 260 16.96 -1.09 10.08
CA PHE A 260 17.38 -0.93 8.70
C PHE A 260 16.24 -1.26 7.73
N ALA A 261 16.28 -0.62 6.57
CA ALA A 261 15.43 -0.96 5.44
C ALA A 261 16.06 -2.06 4.57
N GLU A 262 15.23 -2.72 3.78
CA GLU A 262 15.63 -3.65 2.72
C GLU A 262 14.97 -3.22 1.41
N GLU A 263 15.67 -3.39 0.31
CA GLU A 263 15.12 -3.21 -1.02
C GLU A 263 14.83 -4.58 -1.63
N TYR A 264 13.65 -4.71 -2.23
CA TYR A 264 13.27 -5.79 -3.13
C TYR A 264 13.26 -5.30 -4.58
N ASN A 265 14.11 -5.89 -5.42
CA ASN A 265 14.12 -5.68 -6.86
C ASN A 265 13.40 -6.85 -7.57
N PRO A 266 12.15 -6.66 -8.04
CA PRO A 266 11.37 -7.73 -8.66
C PRO A 266 11.96 -8.26 -9.97
N ASN A 267 12.84 -7.49 -10.61
CA ASN A 267 13.44 -7.80 -11.91
C ASN A 267 14.81 -8.46 -11.80
N ALA A 268 15.40 -8.50 -10.60
CA ALA A 268 16.63 -9.25 -10.38
C ALA A 268 16.37 -10.77 -10.45
N PRO A 269 17.40 -11.58 -10.76
CA PRO A 269 17.31 -13.04 -10.67
C PRO A 269 16.81 -13.52 -9.30
N LEU A 270 16.14 -14.67 -9.28
CA LEU A 270 15.70 -15.30 -8.04
C LEU A 270 16.92 -15.52 -7.12
N GLY A 271 16.80 -15.11 -5.85
CA GLY A 271 17.88 -15.22 -4.87
C GLY A 271 18.80 -13.99 -4.77
N SER A 272 18.72 -13.03 -5.70
CA SER A 272 19.48 -11.76 -5.64
C SER A 272 18.57 -10.52 -5.57
N ARG A 273 17.29 -10.72 -5.26
CA ARG A 273 16.29 -9.65 -5.23
C ARG A 273 16.32 -8.78 -3.98
N PHE A 274 16.94 -9.24 -2.89
CA PHE A 274 16.97 -8.52 -1.62
C PHE A 274 18.34 -7.92 -1.35
N ARG A 275 18.34 -6.67 -0.88
CA ARG A 275 19.55 -5.97 -0.44
C ARG A 275 19.24 -5.15 0.81
N ARG A 276 20.12 -5.23 1.81
CA ARG A 276 20.07 -4.36 2.99
C ARG A 276 20.40 -2.92 2.61
N MET A 277 19.65 -1.98 3.17
CA MET A 277 19.74 -0.55 2.91
C MET A 277 20.17 0.22 4.17
N ALA A 278 20.00 1.54 4.16
CA ALA A 278 20.40 2.42 5.26
C ALA A 278 19.76 2.05 6.61
N THR A 279 20.47 2.40 7.68
CA THR A 279 20.05 2.20 9.07
C THR A 279 19.34 3.44 9.63
N THR A 280 18.63 3.25 10.74
CA THR A 280 18.03 4.31 11.57
C THR A 280 18.34 4.05 13.05
N LEU A 281 18.22 5.08 13.89
CA LEU A 281 18.24 4.93 15.35
C LEU A 281 16.82 4.79 15.93
N ILE A 282 15.78 5.06 15.15
CA ILE A 282 14.40 5.13 15.62
C ILE A 282 13.69 3.81 15.31
N ALA A 283 13.22 3.13 16.36
CA ALA A 283 12.37 1.96 16.18
C ALA A 283 10.99 2.36 15.63
N ARG A 284 10.55 1.65 14.60
CA ARG A 284 9.23 1.81 14.00
C ARG A 284 8.53 0.45 14.04
N MET A 285 7.63 0.23 14.98
CA MET A 285 6.94 -1.06 15.17
C MET A 285 5.43 -0.88 14.95
N TYR A 286 4.59 -1.37 15.87
CA TYR A 286 3.15 -1.27 15.77
C TYR A 286 2.70 0.20 15.61
N HIS A 287 1.66 0.45 14.81
CA HIS A 287 1.18 1.80 14.46
C HIS A 287 2.24 2.73 13.81
N SER A 288 3.33 2.20 13.28
CA SER A 288 4.16 2.94 12.32
C SER A 288 3.53 2.92 10.92
N THR A 289 4.00 3.83 10.09
CA THR A 289 3.54 4.03 8.71
C THR A 289 4.68 4.49 7.82
N ALA A 290 4.66 4.08 6.55
CA ALA A 290 5.57 4.59 5.53
C ALA A 290 4.84 4.87 4.19
N GLY A 291 5.21 5.97 3.52
CA GLY A 291 4.58 6.35 2.25
C GLY A 291 5.50 7.13 1.32
N LEU A 292 5.32 6.96 0.01
CA LEU A 292 6.09 7.68 -1.01
C LEU A 292 5.69 9.17 -1.07
N THR A 293 6.67 10.06 -1.19
CA THR A 293 6.46 11.50 -1.38
C THR A 293 6.63 11.92 -2.83
N THR A 294 6.20 13.13 -3.18
CA THR A 294 6.41 13.72 -4.52
C THR A 294 7.87 13.97 -4.86
N ASN A 295 8.77 13.98 -3.87
CA ASN A 295 10.21 14.07 -4.11
C ASN A 295 10.86 12.72 -4.39
N GLY A 296 10.08 11.63 -4.37
CA GLY A 296 10.60 10.27 -4.54
C GLY A 296 11.32 9.72 -3.30
N THR A 297 11.21 10.41 -2.17
CA THR A 297 11.62 9.89 -0.86
C THR A 297 10.46 9.17 -0.16
N VAL A 298 10.73 8.53 0.96
CA VAL A 298 9.71 7.85 1.78
C VAL A 298 9.58 8.58 3.12
N ILE A 299 8.39 9.07 3.45
CA ILE A 299 8.10 9.58 4.79
C ILE A 299 7.79 8.41 5.72
N VAL A 300 8.41 8.41 6.91
CA VAL A 300 8.28 7.36 7.92
C VAL A 300 7.88 7.99 9.24
N ALA A 301 6.78 7.53 9.84
CA ALA A 301 6.21 8.17 11.01
C ALA A 301 5.49 7.16 11.92
N GLY A 302 5.26 7.61 13.16
CA GLY A 302 4.55 6.86 14.17
C GLY A 302 5.37 5.72 14.78
N CYS A 303 4.86 5.26 15.90
CA CYS A 303 5.02 3.96 16.51
C CYS A 303 4.26 4.05 17.83
N ASP A 304 3.53 3.01 18.20
CA ASP A 304 2.93 2.89 19.51
C ASP A 304 3.74 1.92 20.38
N ARG A 305 3.97 2.33 21.63
CA ARG A 305 4.79 1.64 22.65
C ARG A 305 6.29 1.51 22.31
N CYS A 306 6.84 2.36 21.43
CA CYS A 306 8.28 2.41 21.11
C CYS A 306 9.16 3.14 22.16
N TYR A 307 8.75 3.23 23.42
CA TYR A 307 9.59 3.76 24.50
C TYR A 307 10.37 2.67 25.24
N ARG A 308 9.95 1.40 25.10
CA ARG A 308 10.55 0.26 25.78
C ARG A 308 10.49 -0.98 24.90
N TYR A 309 11.66 -1.53 24.60
CA TYR A 309 11.87 -2.76 23.83
C TYR A 309 13.31 -3.23 24.02
N ASP A 310 13.56 -4.51 23.76
CA ASP A 310 14.91 -5.05 23.63
C ASP A 310 15.47 -4.78 22.23
N VAL A 311 16.79 -4.61 22.13
CA VAL A 311 17.50 -4.43 20.85
C VAL A 311 18.60 -5.47 20.74
N GLN A 312 18.90 -5.88 19.51
CA GLN A 312 20.02 -6.76 19.24
C GLN A 312 21.33 -6.11 19.73
N SER A 313 22.17 -6.88 20.43
CA SER A 313 23.49 -6.40 20.87
C SER A 313 24.31 -5.86 19.68
N GLY A 314 24.98 -4.73 19.89
CA GLY A 314 25.78 -4.04 18.87
C GLY A 314 25.02 -3.10 17.93
N TYR A 315 23.72 -2.86 18.15
CA TYR A 315 22.96 -1.85 17.43
C TYR A 315 22.73 -0.61 18.30
N ASP A 316 23.07 0.56 17.76
CA ASP A 316 22.70 1.84 18.34
C ASP A 316 21.21 2.13 18.12
N PHE A 317 20.55 2.69 19.13
CA PHE A 317 19.13 3.02 19.06
C PHE A 317 18.77 4.20 19.97
N GLN A 318 17.65 4.85 19.66
CA GLN A 318 17.10 5.95 20.44
C GLN A 318 15.60 5.70 20.69
N PRO A 319 15.21 5.21 21.88
CA PRO A 319 13.82 4.95 22.20
C PRO A 319 13.01 6.25 22.23
N SER A 320 11.69 6.15 22.05
CA SER A 320 10.79 7.28 22.21
C SER A 320 10.76 7.77 23.66
N ALA A 321 10.69 9.08 23.87
CA ALA A 321 10.51 9.67 25.19
C ALA A 321 9.09 9.46 25.75
N THR A 322 8.12 9.13 24.90
CA THR A 322 6.71 8.94 25.24
C THR A 322 6.18 7.60 24.71
N LYS A 323 5.01 7.18 25.19
CA LYS A 323 4.38 5.91 24.75
C LYS A 323 4.28 5.81 23.23
N ALA A 324 3.74 6.85 22.59
CA ALA A 324 3.78 6.99 21.15
C ALA A 324 5.06 7.72 20.71
N ASP A 325 5.58 7.40 19.53
CA ASP A 325 6.68 8.13 18.90
C ASP A 325 6.14 9.13 17.86
N TYR A 326 6.35 10.42 18.13
CA TYR A 326 5.91 11.51 17.27
C TYR A 326 6.99 12.00 16.30
N ARG A 327 8.21 11.45 16.37
CA ARG A 327 9.28 11.82 15.45
C ARG A 327 8.95 11.32 14.04
N VAL A 328 9.39 12.06 13.04
CA VAL A 328 9.23 11.74 11.62
C VAL A 328 10.60 11.65 10.98
N GLU A 329 10.79 10.69 10.08
CA GLU A 329 11.98 10.53 9.27
C GLU A 329 11.63 10.59 7.79
N ILE A 330 12.61 11.01 6.99
CA ILE A 330 12.56 10.90 5.53
C ILE A 330 13.66 9.92 5.12
N TYR A 331 13.25 8.79 4.57
CA TYR A 331 14.17 7.83 3.95
C TYR A 331 14.39 8.21 2.48
N SER A 332 15.65 8.47 2.14
CA SER A 332 16.09 8.77 0.78
C SER A 332 16.73 7.52 0.17
N PRO A 333 16.07 6.84 -0.79
CA PRO A 333 16.66 5.68 -1.47
C PRO A 333 17.89 6.08 -2.31
N PRO A 334 18.79 5.14 -2.70
CA PRO A 334 20.03 5.48 -3.40
C PRO A 334 19.82 6.35 -4.65
N TYR A 335 18.75 6.09 -5.40
CA TYR A 335 18.38 6.84 -6.61
C TYR A 335 18.08 8.32 -6.36
N PHE A 336 17.74 8.67 -5.11
CA PHE A 336 17.56 10.05 -4.71
C PHE A 336 18.87 10.85 -4.68
N PHE A 337 20.04 10.22 -4.64
CA PHE A 337 21.32 10.96 -4.60
C PHE A 337 21.98 11.13 -5.97
N MET A 338 21.37 10.59 -7.02
CA MET A 338 21.90 10.62 -8.40
C MET A 338 21.34 11.83 -9.16
N ASP A 339 21.52 13.03 -8.63
CA ASP A 339 20.93 14.27 -9.16
C ASP A 339 21.31 14.51 -10.63
N GLU A 340 22.52 14.12 -11.02
CA GLU A 340 23.07 14.19 -12.37
C GLU A 340 22.34 13.33 -13.40
N LEU A 341 21.57 12.32 -12.98
CA LEU A 341 20.79 11.43 -13.86
C LEU A 341 19.28 11.70 -13.81
N LYS A 342 18.80 12.59 -12.92
CA LYS A 342 17.37 12.81 -12.72
C LYS A 342 16.78 13.68 -13.83
N PRO A 343 15.79 13.19 -14.58
CA PRO A 343 15.01 14.09 -15.43
C PRO A 343 14.23 15.09 -14.58
N LEU A 344 14.03 16.30 -15.11
CA LEU A 344 13.16 17.33 -14.56
C LEU A 344 11.95 17.50 -15.48
N ILE A 345 10.76 17.39 -14.92
CA ILE A 345 9.52 17.74 -15.64
C ILE A 345 9.42 19.26 -15.68
N VAL A 346 9.51 19.83 -16.88
CA VAL A 346 9.41 21.28 -17.11
C VAL A 346 7.95 21.70 -17.23
N ASN A 347 7.17 20.96 -18.02
CA ASN A 347 5.75 21.22 -18.20
C ASN A 347 4.99 19.95 -18.62
N THR A 348 3.67 19.95 -18.39
CA THR A 348 2.74 18.98 -18.95
C THR A 348 1.66 19.71 -19.76
N SER A 349 1.11 19.07 -20.80
CA SER A 349 0.07 19.69 -21.64
C SER A 349 -1.22 20.01 -20.86
N SER A 350 -1.45 19.35 -19.74
CA SER A 350 -2.58 19.55 -18.84
C SER A 350 -2.26 19.02 -17.44
N THR A 351 -3.04 19.41 -16.44
CA THR A 351 -3.07 18.76 -15.10
C THR A 351 -4.02 17.57 -15.06
N SER A 352 -4.74 17.30 -16.16
CA SER A 352 -5.66 16.19 -16.32
C SER A 352 -5.26 15.33 -17.51
N MET A 353 -5.27 14.02 -17.34
CA MET A 353 -4.93 13.05 -18.37
C MET A 353 -6.15 12.18 -18.69
N ALA A 354 -6.48 12.09 -19.97
CA ALA A 354 -7.54 11.21 -20.46
C ALA A 354 -7.03 9.78 -20.61
N TYR A 355 -7.90 8.80 -20.40
CA TYR A 355 -7.59 7.40 -20.72
C TYR A 355 -7.42 7.23 -22.24
N GLN A 356 -6.41 6.46 -22.66
CA GLN A 356 -6.00 6.23 -24.05
C GLN A 356 -5.66 7.49 -24.89
N GLY A 357 -5.87 8.70 -24.36
CA GLY A 357 -5.53 9.96 -24.99
C GLY A 357 -4.04 10.23 -24.96
N LEU A 358 -3.57 11.07 -25.88
CA LEU A 358 -2.19 11.53 -25.91
C LEU A 358 -1.97 12.61 -24.85
N PHE A 359 -0.83 12.55 -24.18
CA PHE A 359 -0.43 13.51 -23.15
C PHE A 359 1.04 13.90 -23.38
N THR A 360 1.30 15.19 -23.46
CA THR A 360 2.63 15.72 -23.79
C THR A 360 3.34 16.19 -22.54
N ILE A 361 4.60 15.80 -22.40
CA ILE A 361 5.47 16.14 -21.28
C ILE A 361 6.74 16.77 -21.85
N THR A 362 7.04 17.99 -21.45
CA THR A 362 8.33 18.63 -21.71
C THR A 362 9.22 18.39 -20.52
N TYR A 363 10.45 17.95 -20.77
CA TYR A 363 11.40 17.61 -19.72
C TYR A 363 12.80 18.07 -20.10
N THR A 364 13.68 18.12 -19.10
CA THR A 364 15.10 18.38 -19.29
C THR A 364 15.94 17.43 -18.45
N PHE A 365 17.12 17.06 -18.94
CA PHE A 365 18.14 16.36 -18.17
C PHE A 365 19.21 17.35 -17.70
N PRO A 366 19.93 17.04 -16.60
CA PRO A 366 21.13 17.78 -16.23
C PRO A 366 22.16 17.74 -17.36
N ALA A 367 22.73 18.90 -17.71
CA ALA A 367 23.75 19.01 -18.74
C ALA A 367 25.09 18.42 -18.28
N GLY A 368 25.90 17.95 -19.22
CA GLY A 368 27.30 17.54 -18.97
C GLY A 368 27.50 16.09 -18.54
N TRP A 369 26.44 15.28 -18.46
CA TRP A 369 26.51 13.86 -18.12
C TRP A 369 26.03 12.99 -19.28
N GLY A 370 26.81 11.95 -19.61
CA GLY A 370 26.39 10.91 -20.57
C GLY A 370 25.32 10.00 -19.99
N ASN A 371 24.63 9.22 -20.84
CA ASN A 371 23.57 8.26 -20.48
C ASN A 371 22.21 8.86 -20.04
N ASN A 372 21.88 10.06 -20.50
CA ASN A 372 20.55 10.64 -20.34
C ASN A 372 19.57 9.97 -21.32
N ALA A 373 18.66 9.14 -20.80
CA ALA A 373 17.60 8.52 -21.59
C ALA A 373 16.30 8.49 -20.78
N LEU A 374 15.21 9.03 -21.34
CA LEU A 374 13.89 8.79 -20.78
C LEU A 374 13.50 7.33 -21.05
N THR A 375 13.60 6.49 -20.03
CA THR A 375 13.32 5.05 -20.15
C THR A 375 11.86 4.71 -19.87
N ARG A 376 11.21 5.44 -18.95
CA ARG A 376 9.81 5.21 -18.57
C ARG A 376 9.13 6.51 -18.13
N VAL A 377 7.81 6.52 -18.30
CA VAL A 377 6.90 7.46 -17.65
C VAL A 377 5.92 6.65 -16.83
N VAL A 378 5.77 6.97 -15.55
CA VAL A 378 4.91 6.21 -14.64
C VAL A 378 3.96 7.11 -13.87
N LEU A 379 2.79 6.55 -13.53
CA LEU A 379 1.85 7.11 -12.57
C LEU A 379 1.92 6.31 -11.27
N VAL A 380 2.02 7.01 -10.14
CA VAL A 380 2.00 6.43 -8.81
C VAL A 380 0.83 7.00 -8.01
N ALA A 381 -0.03 6.13 -7.50
CA ALA A 381 -1.13 6.56 -6.64
C ALA A 381 -0.58 7.03 -5.28
N PRO A 382 -1.15 8.09 -4.67
CA PRO A 382 -0.74 8.56 -3.35
C PRO A 382 -0.95 7.50 -2.28
N SER A 383 -0.04 7.45 -1.32
CA SER A 383 -0.09 6.48 -0.23
C SER A 383 -1.23 6.79 0.75
N SER A 384 -1.90 5.73 1.21
CA SER A 384 -2.84 5.73 2.34
C SER A 384 -2.50 4.50 3.18
N THR A 385 -1.62 4.69 4.16
CA THR A 385 -1.03 3.59 4.95
C THR A 385 -1.48 3.62 6.40
N THR A 386 -1.78 2.44 6.92
CA THR A 386 -1.92 2.18 8.36
C THR A 386 -1.71 0.69 8.61
N HIS A 387 -1.23 0.34 9.80
CA HIS A 387 -1.12 -1.06 10.25
C HIS A 387 -0.45 -1.98 9.20
N SER A 388 0.71 -1.56 8.68
CA SER A 388 1.51 -2.35 7.73
C SER A 388 0.86 -2.59 6.37
N TYR A 389 -0.13 -1.78 5.99
CA TYR A 389 -0.76 -1.90 4.67
C TYR A 389 -1.10 -0.55 4.06
N ASN A 390 -0.68 -0.36 2.81
CA ASN A 390 -1.01 0.80 1.99
C ASN A 390 -2.18 0.48 1.07
N THR A 391 -3.39 0.91 1.45
CA THR A 391 -4.66 0.52 0.80
C THR A 391 -4.86 1.14 -0.58
N HIS A 392 -4.03 2.12 -0.96
CA HIS A 392 -4.16 2.87 -2.20
C HIS A 392 -2.93 2.75 -3.13
N GLN A 393 -1.88 2.04 -2.70
CA GLN A 393 -0.64 1.91 -3.46
C GLN A 393 -0.88 1.30 -4.84
N ARG A 394 -0.43 2.00 -5.88
CA ARG A 394 -0.45 1.52 -7.26
C ARG A 394 0.65 2.21 -8.06
N LEU A 395 1.34 1.46 -8.90
CA LEU A 395 2.31 1.95 -9.87
C LEU A 395 1.91 1.40 -11.24
N LEU A 396 1.86 2.28 -12.24
CA LEU A 396 1.69 1.85 -13.62
C LEU A 396 2.58 2.65 -14.58
N GLY A 397 3.10 1.97 -15.60
CA GLY A 397 3.77 2.60 -16.73
C GLY A 397 2.77 3.13 -17.76
N LEU A 398 3.17 4.16 -18.48
CA LEU A 398 2.48 4.67 -19.66
C LEU A 398 3.24 4.26 -20.93
N GLU A 399 2.51 4.03 -22.01
CA GLU A 399 3.11 3.80 -23.33
C GLU A 399 3.74 5.11 -23.81
N ILE A 400 5.04 5.09 -24.10
CA ILE A 400 5.73 6.21 -24.74
C ILE A 400 5.52 6.09 -26.25
N VAL A 401 4.68 6.97 -26.80
CA VAL A 401 4.34 7.01 -28.23
C VAL A 401 5.48 7.65 -29.03
N SER A 402 6.09 8.70 -28.49
CA SER A 402 7.28 9.32 -29.04
C SER A 402 8.10 10.02 -27.96
N ASN A 403 9.41 10.17 -28.21
CA ASN A 403 10.32 10.86 -27.32
C ASN A 403 11.50 11.46 -28.11
N SER A 404 11.93 12.68 -27.75
CA SER A 404 13.21 13.26 -28.17
C SER A 404 14.38 12.49 -27.56
N VAL A 405 14.92 11.49 -28.28
CA VAL A 405 16.05 10.68 -27.79
C VAL A 405 17.36 11.44 -27.98
N GLY A 406 18.16 11.53 -26.92
CA GLY A 406 19.50 12.14 -26.96
C GLY A 406 19.53 13.66 -26.74
N ASP A 407 18.37 14.31 -26.67
CA ASP A 407 18.28 15.74 -26.36
C ASP A 407 18.28 15.97 -24.84
N VAL A 408 19.08 16.95 -24.40
CA VAL A 408 19.04 17.44 -23.01
C VAL A 408 17.67 18.04 -22.70
N ASN A 409 17.02 18.69 -23.67
CA ASN A 409 15.66 19.21 -23.57
C ASN A 409 14.75 18.40 -24.49
N GLY A 410 13.85 17.61 -23.92
CA GLY A 410 13.04 16.65 -24.66
C GLY A 410 11.55 16.90 -24.54
N VAL A 411 10.82 16.37 -25.52
CA VAL A 411 9.36 16.24 -25.48
C VAL A 411 9.02 14.76 -25.58
N ALA A 412 8.25 14.26 -24.62
CA ALA A 412 7.66 12.92 -24.65
C ALA A 412 6.16 13.04 -24.88
N ILE A 413 5.63 12.21 -25.78
CA ILE A 413 4.20 11.98 -25.91
C ILE A 413 3.91 10.59 -25.37
N VAL A 414 3.06 10.52 -24.36
CA VAL A 414 2.62 9.26 -23.77
C VAL A 414 1.14 9.04 -24.01
N ARG A 415 0.72 7.77 -24.03
CA ARG A 415 -0.68 7.40 -24.00
C ARG A 415 -1.14 7.25 -22.55
N GLY A 416 -2.26 7.89 -22.22
CA GLY A 416 -2.91 7.69 -20.92
C GLY A 416 -3.34 6.24 -20.70
N PRO A 417 -3.65 5.84 -19.46
CA PRO A 417 -3.89 4.44 -19.12
C PRO A 417 -5.00 3.80 -19.98
N PRO A 418 -4.97 2.47 -20.20
CA PRO A 418 -5.92 1.84 -21.11
C PRO A 418 -7.37 1.94 -20.65
N ASN A 419 -7.62 1.86 -19.34
CA ASN A 419 -8.95 1.92 -18.75
C ASN A 419 -8.92 2.19 -17.23
N ILE A 420 -10.10 2.45 -16.67
CA ILE A 420 -10.32 2.73 -15.24
C ILE A 420 -10.01 1.56 -14.30
N ASN A 421 -9.95 0.31 -14.77
CA ASN A 421 -9.62 -0.83 -13.91
C ASN A 421 -8.10 -0.90 -13.64
N ILE A 422 -7.30 -0.60 -14.66
CA ILE A 422 -5.84 -0.54 -14.55
C ILE A 422 -5.41 0.69 -13.74
N ALA A 423 -6.09 1.82 -13.89
CA ALA A 423 -5.85 3.01 -13.09
C ALA A 423 -7.20 3.62 -12.67
N PRO A 424 -7.71 3.30 -11.46
CA PRO A 424 -8.92 3.93 -10.94
C PRO A 424 -8.84 5.47 -11.00
N PRO A 425 -9.92 6.17 -11.38
CA PRO A 425 -9.91 7.63 -11.49
C PRO A 425 -9.49 8.31 -10.18
N GLY A 426 -8.70 9.38 -10.27
CA GLY A 426 -8.16 10.07 -9.11
C GLY A 426 -6.86 10.80 -9.39
N MET A 427 -6.23 11.29 -8.32
CA MET A 427 -4.93 11.96 -8.40
C MET A 427 -3.78 10.96 -8.40
N TYR A 428 -2.81 11.18 -9.28
CA TYR A 428 -1.58 10.42 -9.40
C TYR A 428 -0.36 11.34 -9.40
N MET A 429 0.74 10.84 -8.87
CA MET A 429 2.07 11.42 -9.03
C MET A 429 2.67 10.90 -10.35
N LEU A 430 2.95 11.80 -11.29
CA LEU A 430 3.63 11.48 -12.55
C LEU A 430 5.14 11.61 -12.35
N PHE A 431 5.88 10.53 -12.62
CA PHE A 431 7.35 10.50 -12.58
C PHE A 431 7.93 10.18 -13.97
N LEU A 432 9.08 10.77 -14.27
CA LEU A 432 9.94 10.40 -15.40
C LEU A 432 11.14 9.60 -14.89
N LEU A 433 11.57 8.60 -15.66
CA LEU A 433 12.68 7.73 -15.28
C LEU A 433 13.82 7.77 -16.30
N ASN A 434 15.04 7.70 -15.78
CA ASN A 434 16.25 7.33 -16.50
C ASN A 434 16.87 6.10 -15.83
N GLY A 435 16.62 4.93 -16.42
CA GLY A 435 16.92 3.65 -15.79
C GLY A 435 16.19 3.50 -14.46
N ASP A 436 16.94 3.34 -13.36
CA ASP A 436 16.40 3.26 -11.99
C ASP A 436 16.17 4.64 -11.34
N VAL A 437 16.71 5.72 -11.91
CA VAL A 437 16.64 7.07 -11.36
C VAL A 437 15.34 7.74 -11.81
N TYR A 438 14.68 8.47 -10.92
CA TYR A 438 13.41 9.14 -11.20
C TYR A 438 13.41 10.62 -10.82
N SER A 439 12.58 11.39 -11.52
CA SER A 439 12.34 12.81 -11.28
C SER A 439 11.70 13.07 -9.93
N ARG A 440 11.54 14.36 -9.58
CA ARG A 440 10.42 14.77 -8.71
C ARG A 440 9.11 14.63 -9.50
N ALA A 441 8.02 14.33 -8.82
CA ALA A 441 6.72 14.19 -9.46
C ALA A 441 5.97 15.52 -9.62
N VAL A 442 5.08 15.54 -10.60
CA VAL A 442 3.97 16.49 -10.69
C VAL A 442 2.65 15.75 -10.50
N TRP A 443 1.62 16.45 -10.02
CA TRP A 443 0.29 15.86 -9.90
C TRP A 443 -0.45 15.86 -11.23
N VAL A 444 -1.05 14.73 -11.59
CA VAL A 444 -1.96 14.58 -12.72
C VAL A 444 -3.25 13.92 -12.24
N THR A 445 -4.40 14.36 -12.74
CA THR A 445 -5.71 13.80 -12.40
C THR A 445 -6.23 12.96 -13.56
N LEU A 446 -6.58 11.69 -13.29
CA LEU A 446 -7.38 10.87 -14.19
C LEU A 446 -8.85 11.12 -13.90
N ILE A 447 -9.58 11.59 -14.91
CA ILE A 447 -11.01 11.87 -14.81
C ILE A 447 -11.77 10.64 -15.31
N ARG A 448 -12.80 10.22 -14.57
CA ARG A 448 -13.65 9.11 -14.97
C ARG A 448 -14.25 9.41 -16.36
N PRO A 449 -14.00 8.57 -17.38
CA PRO A 449 -14.58 8.74 -18.71
C PRO A 449 -16.09 8.51 -18.67
N ARG A 450 -16.83 9.17 -19.55
CA ARG A 450 -18.27 8.94 -19.75
C ARG A 450 -18.51 7.65 -20.55
N PRO A 451 -19.71 7.06 -20.49
CA PRO A 451 -20.06 5.94 -21.36
C PRO A 451 -19.76 6.25 -22.84
N GLY A 452 -19.01 5.37 -23.51
CA GLY A 452 -18.58 5.54 -24.89
C GLY A 452 -17.25 6.29 -25.09
N GLU A 453 -16.71 6.93 -24.05
CA GLU A 453 -15.36 7.52 -24.10
C GLU A 453 -14.27 6.45 -23.90
N PRO A 454 -13.07 6.65 -24.47
CA PRO A 454 -11.95 5.71 -24.30
C PRO A 454 -11.64 5.42 -22.83
N GLY A 455 -11.37 4.15 -22.53
CA GLY A 455 -11.07 3.67 -21.18
C GLY A 455 -12.25 3.54 -20.22
N TYR A 456 -13.47 3.83 -20.66
CA TYR A 456 -14.69 3.51 -19.91
C TYR A 456 -14.85 2.00 -19.72
N MET A 457 -15.17 1.61 -18.49
CA MET A 457 -15.57 0.24 -18.12
C MET A 457 -16.79 0.33 -17.20
N THR A 458 -17.63 -0.70 -17.24
CA THR A 458 -18.82 -0.84 -16.37
C THR A 458 -18.48 -1.39 -14.99
#